data_AF-A0A3S4FMZ1-F1
#
_entry.id   AF-A0A3S4FMZ1-F1
#
_cell.length_a   1.000
_cell.length_b   1.000
_cell.length_c   1.000
_cell.angle_alpha   90.00
_cell.angle_beta   90.00
_cell.angle_gamma   90.00
#
_symmetry.space_group_name_H-M   'P 1'
#
loop_
_entity.id
_entity.type
_entity.pdbx_description
1 polymer ?
#
loop_
_entity_poly.entity_id
_entity_poly.type
_entity_poly.pdbx_seq_one_letter_code
_entity_poly.pdbx_strand_id
1 'polypeptide(L)' 'MQVNLNSTDPAPSKTPFSVSDADSYNKKGTVTVYDSQGNAHDMNVYFVKSSTKDN' A
#
# COMPACT_ATOMS: atom_id res chain seq x y z
N MET A 1 -4.98 -7.98 9.24
CA MET A 1 -5.38 -7.92 7.81
C MET A 1 -4.56 -8.93 7.05
N GLN A 2 -5.20 -9.96 6.48
CA GLN A 2 -4.52 -10.88 5.56
C GLN A 2 -4.69 -10.35 4.13
N VAL A 3 -3.60 -10.34 3.35
CA VAL A 3 -3.62 -9.88 1.95
C VAL A 3 -2.93 -10.92 1.09
N ASN A 4 -3.59 -11.32 0.00
CA ASN A 4 -3.01 -12.16 -1.04
C ASN A 4 -2.66 -11.25 -2.23
N LEU A 5 -1.37 -11.13 -2.54
CA LEU A 5 -0.88 -10.30 -3.66
C LEU A 5 -0.62 -11.17 -4.88
N ASN A 6 -0.84 -10.61 -6.08
CA ASN A 6 -0.54 -11.29 -7.32
C ASN A 6 0.99 -11.27 -7.57
N SER A 7 1.60 -12.45 -7.67
CA SER A 7 3.05 -12.57 -7.87
C SER A 7 3.53 -11.99 -9.20
N THR A 8 2.68 -11.97 -10.22
CA THR A 8 3.02 -11.51 -11.56
C THR A 8 2.82 -10.01 -11.77
N ASP A 9 2.32 -9.27 -10.77
CA ASP A 9 2.15 -7.81 -10.91
C ASP A 9 3.50 -7.14 -11.20
N PRO A 10 3.58 -6.18 -12.13
CA PRO A 10 4.79 -5.41 -12.37
C PRO A 10 5.07 -4.44 -11.21
N ALA A 11 6.32 -4.00 -11.09
CA ALA A 11 6.62 -2.84 -10.25
C ALA A 11 5.91 -1.58 -10.80
N PRO A 12 5.46 -0.64 -9.97
CA PRO A 12 4.84 0.60 -10.44
C PRO A 12 5.77 1.39 -11.37
N SER A 13 5.23 1.95 -12.45
CA SER A 13 6.00 2.69 -13.45
C SER A 13 6.37 4.10 -13.00
N LYS A 14 5.62 4.66 -12.04
CA LYS A 14 5.89 5.99 -11.49
C LYS A 14 6.61 5.91 -10.15
N THR A 15 7.73 6.63 -10.09
CA THR A 15 8.53 6.82 -8.88
C THR A 15 8.81 8.31 -8.69
N PRO A 16 8.76 8.86 -7.46
CA PRO A 16 8.58 8.16 -6.18
C PRO A 16 7.11 7.76 -5.89
N PHE A 17 6.90 7.01 -4.81
CA PHE A 17 5.58 6.73 -4.27
C PHE A 17 4.81 8.03 -3.94
N SER A 18 3.52 8.07 -4.28
CA SER A 18 2.60 9.15 -3.92
C SER A 18 1.20 8.63 -3.60
N VAL A 19 0.64 9.01 -2.46
CA VAL A 19 -0.74 8.64 -2.07
C VAL A 19 -1.80 9.21 -3.01
N SER A 20 -1.49 10.29 -3.73
CA SER A 20 -2.41 10.93 -4.68
C SER A 20 -2.31 10.36 -6.11
N ASP A 21 -1.31 9.53 -6.39
CA ASP A 21 -1.11 8.92 -7.71
C ASP A 21 -1.30 7.40 -7.63
N ALA A 22 -2.41 6.91 -8.19
CA ALA A 22 -2.76 5.50 -8.21
C ALA A 22 -1.75 4.64 -8.98
N ASP A 23 -0.97 5.22 -9.91
CA ASP A 23 0.04 4.49 -10.68
C ASP A 23 1.37 4.34 -9.93
N SER A 24 1.47 4.85 -8.69
CA SER A 24 2.68 4.78 -7.87
C SER A 24 2.68 3.63 -6.85
N TYR A 25 1.62 2.81 -6.81
CA TYR A 25 1.49 1.64 -5.92
C TYR A 25 0.65 0.51 -6.55
N ASN A 26 0.80 -0.72 -6.05
CA ASN A 26 0.10 -1.89 -6.59
C ASN A 26 -1.25 -2.15 -5.91
N LYS A 27 -1.33 -1.91 -4.61
CA LYS A 27 -2.54 -2.17 -3.82
C LYS A 27 -2.69 -1.18 -2.68
N LYS A 28 -3.94 -0.84 -2.36
CA LYS A 28 -4.31 -0.06 -1.18
C LYS A 28 -5.29 -0.87 -0.33
N GLY A 29 -5.05 -0.93 0.98
CA GLY A 29 -5.99 -1.40 1.99
C GLY A 29 -6.28 -0.30 3.00
N THR A 30 -7.36 -0.44 3.75
CA THR A 30 -7.71 0.49 4.84
C THR A 30 -8.07 -0.31 6.09
N VAL A 31 -7.58 0.15 7.24
CA VAL A 31 -7.94 -0.37 8.56
C VAL A 31 -8.37 0.81 9.42
N THR A 32 -9.59 0.76 9.96
CA THR A 32 -10.04 1.72 10.95
C THR A 32 -9.50 1.31 12.33
N VAL A 33 -8.81 2.22 13.00
CA VAL A 33 -8.28 2.05 14.36
C VAL A 33 -8.87 3.10 15.29
N TYR A 34 -8.78 2.89 16.59
CA TYR A 34 -9.30 3.82 17.59
C TYR A 34 -8.20 4.30 18.53
N ASP A 35 -8.17 5.60 18.84
CA ASP A 35 -7.26 6.15 19.85
C ASP A 35 -7.75 5.89 21.29
N SER A 36 -7.00 6.33 22.30
CA SER A 36 -7.33 6.11 23.72
C SER A 36 -8.65 6.74 24.17
N GLN A 37 -9.17 7.73 23.42
CA GLN A 37 -10.45 8.38 23.69
C GLN A 37 -11.59 7.75 22.87
N GLY A 38 -11.29 6.74 22.04
CA GLY A 38 -12.27 6.05 21.22
C GLY A 38 -12.59 6.75 19.90
N ASN A 39 -11.80 7.74 19.46
CA ASN A 39 -12.01 8.35 18.14
C ASN A 39 -11.46 7.44 17.04
N ALA A 40 -12.19 7.32 15.93
CA ALA A 40 -11.81 6.51 14.78
C ALA A 40 -10.78 7.22 13.88
N HIS A 41 -9.80 6.46 13.40
CA HIS A 41 -8.79 6.90 12.43
C HIS A 41 -8.68 5.86 11.31
N ASP A 42 -8.78 6.28 10.06
CA ASP A 42 -8.61 5.40 8.91
C ASP A 42 -7.14 5.33 8.48
N MET A 43 -6.52 4.20 8.72
CA MET A 43 -5.13 3.93 8.33
C MET A 43 -5.10 3.30 6.95
N ASN A 44 -4.64 4.04 5.94
CA ASN A 44 -4.38 3.48 4.61
C ASN A 44 -3.03 2.77 4.57
N VAL A 45 -3.02 1.53 4.08
CA VAL A 45 -1.82 0.72 3.87
C VAL A 45 -1.59 0.57 2.37
N TYR A 46 -0.41 0.96 1.89
CA TYR A 46 -0.04 0.89 0.48
C TYR A 46 1.01 -0.20 0.27
N PHE A 47 0.77 -1.08 -0.70
CA PHE A 47 1.70 -2.14 -1.11
C PHE A 47 2.36 -1.72 -2.41
N VAL A 48 3.67 -1.55 -2.39
CA VAL A 48 4.51 -1.18 -3.54
C VAL A 48 5.48 -2.33 -3.77
N LYS A 49 5.36 -3.01 -4.91
CA LYS A 49 6.33 -4.02 -5.31
C LYS A 49 7.62 -3.31 -5.71
N SER A 50 8.70 -3.50 -4.95
CA SER A 50 10.00 -2.99 -5.34
C SER A 50 10.48 -3.69 -6.62
N SER A 51 11.40 -3.07 -7.35
CA SER A 51 12.14 -3.82 -8.36
C SER A 51 12.77 -5.05 -7.69
N THR A 52 12.84 -6.17 -8.41
CA THR A 52 13.68 -7.28 -8.00
C THR A 52 15.08 -6.71 -7.88
N LYS A 53 15.59 -6.55 -6.66
CA LYS A 53 17.03 -6.42 -6.49
C LYS A 53 17.57 -7.78 -6.90
N ASP A 54 18.37 -7.84 -7.96
CA ASP A 54 19.21 -9.01 -8.20
C ASP A 54 20.00 -9.21 -6.89
N ASN A 55 19.79 -10.35 -6.24
CA ASN A 55 20.40 -10.67 -4.96
C ASN A 55 21.73 -11.38 -5.17
#